data_AF-A0AA41A076-F1
#
_entry.id   AF-A0AA41A076-F1
#
_cell.length_a   1.000
_cell.length_b   1.000
_cell.length_c   1.000
_cell.angle_alpha   90.00
_cell.angle_beta   90.00
_cell.angle_gamma   90.00
#
_symmetry.space_group_name_H-M   'P 1'
#
loop_
_entity.id
_entity.type
_entity.pdbx_description
1 polymer ?
#
loop_
_entity_poly.entity_id
_entity_poly.type
_entity_poly.pdbx_seq_one_letter_code
_entity_poly.pdbx_strand_id
1 'polypeptide(L)'
;MRGSIDARITQGNIGRTICRPGYSRSMRPSYGVTGPLKRRMMQAQYPDGRLADYELDHLIPISLGGAPFDAGNLWLQPRRGQANADDKNALAFVLWRLVCEHRLPLATAQRAISRDWLAAYETYATPQNVTKYHFQPRALTKSD
;
A
#
# COMPACT_ATOMS: atom_id res chain seq x y z
N MET A 1 10.46 6.80 -6.99
CA MET A 1 11.05 5.95 -5.92
C MET A 1 11.04 4.51 -6.40
N ARG A 2 11.97 3.66 -5.95
CA ARG A 2 12.00 2.24 -6.35
C ARG A 2 11.68 1.41 -5.11
N GLY A 3 10.44 0.95 -5.00
CA GLY A 3 10.01 0.12 -3.87
C GLY A 3 10.56 -1.30 -3.99
N SER A 4 10.81 -1.93 -2.85
CA SER A 4 11.31 -3.30 -2.79
C SER A 4 10.18 -4.34 -2.82
N ILE A 5 10.37 -5.40 -3.59
CA ILE A 5 9.48 -6.57 -3.64
C ILE A 5 10.01 -7.69 -2.74
N ASP A 6 9.12 -8.51 -2.19
CA ASP A 6 9.49 -9.76 -1.54
C ASP A 6 9.72 -10.83 -2.62
N ALA A 7 10.98 -11.22 -2.83
CA ALA A 7 11.38 -12.17 -3.87
C ALA A 7 10.73 -13.56 -3.72
N ARG A 8 10.16 -13.88 -2.54
CA ARG A 8 9.41 -15.12 -2.31
C ARG A 8 8.02 -15.08 -2.94
N ILE A 9 7.52 -13.90 -3.33
CA ILE A 9 6.20 -13.71 -3.92
C ILE A 9 6.34 -13.63 -5.43
N THR A 10 5.72 -14.59 -6.12
CA THR A 10 5.79 -14.73 -7.58
C THR A 10 4.39 -14.88 -8.15
N GLN A 11 4.24 -14.62 -9.45
CA GLN A 11 2.97 -14.83 -10.14
C GLN A 11 2.42 -16.26 -9.92
N GLY A 12 3.29 -17.27 -9.90
CA GLY A 12 2.91 -18.67 -9.75
C GLY A 12 2.41 -19.04 -8.34
N ASN A 13 2.67 -18.23 -7.32
CA ASN A 13 2.29 -18.54 -5.95
C ASN A 13 1.29 -17.56 -5.31
N ILE A 14 0.71 -16.62 -6.08
CA ILE A 14 -0.23 -15.61 -5.55
C ILE A 14 -1.43 -16.24 -4.82
N GLY A 15 -1.94 -17.38 -5.32
CA GLY A 15 -3.05 -18.12 -4.70
C GLY A 15 -2.73 -18.73 -3.34
N ARG A 16 -1.43 -18.95 -3.05
CA ARG A 16 -0.95 -19.46 -1.75
C ARG A 16 -0.40 -18.35 -0.85
N THR A 17 -0.28 -17.13 -1.36
CA THR A 17 0.30 -15.97 -0.68
C THR A 17 -0.67 -14.81 -0.65
N ILE A 18 -0.45 -13.76 -1.45
CA ILE A 18 -1.15 -12.48 -1.39
C ILE A 18 -2.67 -12.57 -1.63
N CYS A 19 -3.15 -13.61 -2.30
CA CYS A 19 -4.59 -13.82 -2.52
C CYS A 19 -5.27 -14.65 -1.40
N ARG A 20 -4.51 -15.14 -0.41
CA ARG A 20 -5.11 -15.80 0.75
C ARG A 20 -5.66 -14.76 1.72
N PRO A 21 -6.90 -14.95 2.23
CA PRO A 21 -7.45 -14.10 3.28
C PRO A 21 -6.48 -13.97 4.47
N GLY A 22 -6.21 -12.73 4.87
CA GLY A 22 -5.35 -12.43 6.03
C GLY A 22 -3.85 -12.42 5.78
N TYR A 23 -3.35 -12.80 4.59
CA TYR A 23 -1.91 -12.85 4.30
C TYR A 23 -1.20 -11.50 4.56
N SER A 24 -1.71 -10.41 3.99
CA SER A 24 -1.10 -9.10 4.19
C SER A 24 -1.11 -8.66 5.65
N ARG A 25 -2.13 -9.06 6.42
CA ARG A 25 -2.21 -8.77 7.85
C ARG A 25 -1.16 -9.55 8.64
N SER A 26 -0.94 -10.83 8.33
CA SER A 26 0.07 -11.64 9.01
C SER A 26 1.51 -11.22 8.68
N MET A 27 1.72 -10.58 7.54
CA MET A 27 3.04 -10.11 7.10
C MET A 27 3.35 -8.66 7.51
N ARG A 28 2.39 -7.93 8.09
CA ARG A 28 2.61 -6.56 8.55
C ARG A 28 3.55 -6.53 9.75
N PRO A 29 4.63 -5.73 9.73
CA PRO A 29 5.43 -5.51 10.92
C PRO A 29 4.59 -4.91 12.05
N SER A 30 4.89 -5.27 13.30
CA SER A 30 4.20 -4.70 14.45
C SER A 30 4.45 -3.20 14.59
N TYR A 31 3.57 -2.50 15.31
CA TYR A 31 3.76 -1.08 15.62
C TYR A 31 5.03 -0.82 16.42
N GLY A 32 5.46 -1.76 17.27
CA GLY A 32 6.74 -1.66 18.00
C GLY A 32 7.94 -1.52 17.07
N VAL A 33 7.88 -2.10 15.87
CA VAL A 33 8.93 -2.00 14.84
C VAL A 33 8.74 -0.72 14.00
N THR A 34 7.53 -0.43 13.55
CA THR A 34 7.27 0.66 12.59
C THR A 34 7.13 2.04 13.22
N GLY A 35 6.66 2.12 14.47
CA GLY A 35 6.47 3.38 15.19
C GLY A 35 7.76 4.20 15.37
N PRO A 36 8.86 3.61 15.88
CA PRO A 36 10.15 4.30 15.98
C PRO A 36 10.67 4.77 14.61
N LEU A 37 10.55 3.94 13.57
CA LEU A 37 10.95 4.31 12.21
C LEU A 37 10.16 5.50 11.70
N LYS A 38 8.83 5.50 11.84
CA LYS A 38 7.97 6.61 11.44
C LYS A 38 8.38 7.91 12.13
N ARG A 39 8.64 7.88 13.45
CA ARG A 39 9.09 9.06 14.21
C ARG A 39 10.41 9.60 13.69
N ARG A 40 11.39 8.72 13.45
CA ARG A 40 12.69 9.11 12.89
C ARG A 40 12.55 9.74 11.50
N MET A 41 11.73 9.16 10.63
CA MET A 41 11.48 9.72 9.29
C MET A 41 10.76 11.08 9.36
N MET A 42 9.79 11.22 10.25
CA MET A 42 9.09 12.50 10.47
C MET A 42 10.06 13.59 10.92
N GLN A 43 10.91 13.33 11.92
CA GLN A 43 11.92 14.29 12.38
C GLN A 43 12.88 14.73 11.26
N ALA A 44 13.23 13.82 10.35
CA ALA A 44 14.17 14.10 9.27
C ALA A 44 13.54 14.84 8.08
N GLN A 45 12.26 14.57 7.76
CA GLN A 45 11.62 15.05 6.53
C GLN A 45 10.59 16.16 6.78
N TYR A 46 9.96 16.16 7.96
CA TYR A 46 8.87 17.06 8.35
C TYR A 46 9.01 17.42 9.84
N PRO A 47 10.07 18.15 10.25
CA PRO A 47 10.35 18.45 11.66
C PRO A 47 9.19 19.19 12.37
N ASP A 48 8.42 20.00 11.64
CA ASP A 48 7.25 20.71 12.15
C ASP A 48 5.92 19.97 11.90
N GLY A 49 5.98 18.80 11.26
CA GLY A 49 4.82 18.00 10.89
C GLY A 49 4.28 17.16 12.05
N ARG A 50 2.95 17.01 12.12
CA ARG A 50 2.32 16.15 13.13
C ARG A 50 2.38 14.69 12.67
N LEU A 51 2.82 13.80 13.56
CA LEU A 51 2.89 12.34 13.29
C LEU A 51 1.55 11.76 12.80
N ALA A 52 0.43 12.32 13.25
CA ALA A 52 -0.92 11.88 12.89
C ALA A 52 -1.30 12.19 11.44
N ASP A 53 -0.70 13.21 10.81
CA ASP A 53 -1.05 13.62 9.45
C ASP A 53 -0.41 12.75 8.36
N TYR A 54 0.42 11.77 8.76
CA TYR A 54 1.09 10.85 7.85
C TYR A 54 0.81 9.39 8.23
N GLU A 55 0.82 8.50 7.25
CA GLU A 55 0.88 7.06 7.41
C GLU A 55 2.30 6.59 7.04
N LEU A 56 2.88 5.65 7.79
CA LEU A 56 4.06 4.95 7.30
C LEU A 56 3.54 3.81 6.43
N ASP A 57 3.75 3.94 5.13
CA ASP A 57 3.12 3.09 4.14
C ASP A 57 4.16 2.42 3.24
N HIS A 58 3.77 1.32 2.61
CA HIS A 58 4.59 0.59 1.66
C HIS A 58 4.39 1.15 0.25
N LEU A 59 5.47 1.52 -0.45
CA LEU A 59 5.40 1.99 -1.84
C LEU A 59 4.80 0.91 -2.75
N ILE A 60 5.31 -0.32 -2.68
CA ILE A 60 4.63 -1.51 -3.18
C ILE A 60 3.91 -2.16 -1.98
N PRO A 61 2.57 -2.19 -1.95
CA PRO A 61 1.81 -2.80 -0.86
C PRO A 61 2.17 -4.27 -0.64
N ILE A 62 2.10 -4.74 0.61
CA ILE A 62 2.26 -6.17 0.94
C ILE A 62 1.24 -7.04 0.18
N SER A 63 0.03 -6.52 -0.07
CA SER A 63 -1.00 -7.19 -0.89
C SER A 63 -0.58 -7.38 -2.36
N LEU A 64 0.45 -6.68 -2.82
CA LEU A 64 1.06 -6.84 -4.14
C LEU A 64 2.49 -7.40 -4.03
N GLY A 65 2.81 -8.08 -2.93
CA GLY A 65 4.10 -8.74 -2.73
C GLY A 65 5.24 -7.76 -2.45
N GLY A 66 4.96 -6.57 -1.92
CA GLY A 66 5.99 -5.66 -1.42
C GLY A 66 6.74 -6.23 -0.22
N ALA A 67 8.03 -5.92 -0.11
CA ALA A 67 8.85 -6.34 1.03
C ALA A 67 8.35 -5.65 2.31
N PRO A 68 7.92 -6.41 3.34
CA PRO A 68 7.28 -5.82 4.52
C PRO A 68 8.25 -5.08 5.45
N PHE A 69 9.51 -5.51 5.51
CA PHE A 69 10.52 -5.03 6.45
C PHE A 69 11.60 -4.13 5.81
N ASP A 70 11.55 -3.92 4.50
CA ASP A 70 12.57 -3.15 3.80
C ASP A 70 12.24 -1.65 3.88
N ALA A 71 13.16 -0.87 4.47
CA ALA A 71 13.03 0.58 4.57
C ALA A 71 12.96 1.26 3.19
N GLY A 72 13.57 0.69 2.15
CA GLY A 72 13.47 1.17 0.76
C GLY A 72 12.07 1.03 0.17
N ASN A 73 11.20 0.23 0.79
CA ASN A 73 9.78 0.13 0.44
C ASN A 73 8.88 0.99 1.34
N LEU A 74 9.42 1.76 2.30
CA LEU A 74 8.62 2.53 3.25
C LEU A 74 8.74 4.03 3.00
N TRP A 75 7.62 4.75 3.14
CA TRP A 75 7.57 6.20 3.00
C TRP A 75 6.45 6.83 3.84
N LEU A 76 6.52 8.14 4.03
CA LEU A 76 5.52 8.91 4.75
C LEU A 76 4.42 9.39 3.79
N GLN A 77 3.30 8.68 3.76
CA GLN A 77 2.14 9.01 2.93
C GLN A 77 1.24 10.01 3.68
N PRO A 78 0.96 11.21 3.12
CA PRO A 78 0.00 12.13 3.71
C PRO A 78 -1.39 11.52 3.87
N ARG A 79 -2.05 11.79 4.98
CA ARG A 79 -3.44 11.39 5.26
C ARG A 79 -4.49 12.37 4.74
N ARG A 80 -4.08 13.57 4.33
CA ARG A 80 -4.97 14.67 3.96
C ARG A 80 -4.55 15.26 2.62
N GLY A 81 -5.48 15.98 2.00
CA GLY A 81 -5.29 16.59 0.70
C GLY A 81 -5.63 15.64 -0.44
N GLN A 82 -5.31 16.07 -1.66
CA GLN A 82 -5.37 15.24 -2.85
C GLN A 82 -4.29 14.16 -2.77
N ALA A 83 -4.54 13.00 -3.37
CA ALA A 83 -3.57 11.91 -3.41
C ALA A 83 -3.14 11.48 -1.99
N ASN A 84 -4.11 11.28 -1.12
CA ASN A 84 -3.88 10.89 0.26
C ASN A 84 -3.78 9.36 0.44
N ALA A 85 -3.57 8.94 1.68
CA ALA A 85 -3.48 7.53 2.05
C ALA A 85 -4.70 6.71 1.63
N ASP A 86 -5.91 7.26 1.68
CA ASP A 86 -7.13 6.54 1.29
C ASP A 86 -7.21 6.34 -0.22
N ASP A 87 -6.80 7.34 -1.01
CA ASP A 87 -6.69 7.21 -2.47
C ASP A 87 -5.71 6.07 -2.85
N LYS A 88 -4.53 6.07 -2.23
CA LYS A 88 -3.54 5.01 -2.45
C LYS A 88 -4.03 3.65 -1.96
N ASN A 89 -4.77 3.60 -0.85
CA ASN A 89 -5.39 2.37 -0.35
C ASN A 89 -6.43 1.82 -1.33
N ALA A 90 -7.26 2.68 -1.93
CA ALA A 90 -8.24 2.28 -2.94
C ALA A 90 -7.54 1.67 -4.15
N LEU A 91 -6.50 2.31 -4.68
CA LEU A 91 -5.67 1.77 -5.76
C LEU A 91 -5.05 0.42 -5.40
N ALA A 92 -4.40 0.33 -4.23
CA ALA A 92 -3.76 -0.90 -3.76
C ALA A 92 -4.75 -2.06 -3.66
N PHE A 93 -5.97 -1.78 -3.19
CA PHE A 93 -7.04 -2.76 -3.08
C PHE A 93 -7.56 -3.21 -4.45
N VAL A 94 -7.82 -2.27 -5.37
CA VAL A 94 -8.28 -2.60 -6.72
C VAL A 94 -7.24 -3.41 -7.50
N LEU A 95 -5.97 -2.99 -7.46
CA LEU A 95 -4.88 -3.74 -8.09
C LEU A 95 -4.77 -5.16 -7.52
N TRP A 96 -4.88 -5.31 -6.20
CA TRP A 96 -4.87 -6.62 -5.56
C TRP A 96 -6.02 -7.51 -6.04
N ARG A 97 -7.23 -6.97 -6.14
CA ARG A 97 -8.39 -7.69 -6.69
C ARG A 97 -8.17 -8.11 -8.14
N LEU A 98 -7.68 -7.22 -8.99
CA LEU A 98 -7.38 -7.52 -10.39
C LEU A 98 -6.31 -8.61 -10.54
N VAL A 99 -5.27 -8.59 -9.70
CA VAL A 99 -4.23 -9.63 -9.66
C VAL A 99 -4.81 -10.97 -9.22
N CYS A 100 -5.60 -11.00 -8.15
CA CYS A 100 -6.18 -12.24 -7.62
C CYS A 100 -7.30 -12.80 -8.49
N GLU A 101 -7.92 -11.99 -9.35
CA GLU A 101 -8.83 -12.43 -10.41
C GLU A 101 -8.09 -12.79 -11.71
N HIS A 102 -6.75 -12.77 -11.72
CA HIS A 102 -5.90 -13.03 -12.89
C HIS A 102 -6.14 -12.09 -14.08
N ARG A 103 -6.75 -10.92 -13.85
CA ARG A 103 -7.02 -9.88 -14.87
C ARG A 103 -5.84 -8.93 -15.08
N LEU A 104 -4.88 -8.93 -14.15
CA LEU A 104 -3.67 -8.11 -14.24
C LEU A 104 -2.47 -8.91 -13.71
N PRO A 105 -1.36 -9.04 -14.47
CA PRO A 105 -0.15 -9.68 -13.95
C PRO A 105 0.41 -8.95 -12.73
N LEU A 106 0.90 -9.68 -11.73
CA LEU A 106 1.48 -9.15 -10.50
C LEU A 106 2.58 -8.12 -10.79
N ALA A 107 3.49 -8.44 -11.71
CA ALA A 107 4.59 -7.56 -12.08
C ALA A 107 4.10 -6.24 -12.71
N THR A 108 2.97 -6.25 -13.42
CA THR A 108 2.37 -5.04 -13.98
C THR A 108 1.78 -4.17 -12.86
N ALA A 109 1.06 -4.76 -11.92
CA ALA A 109 0.52 -4.04 -10.76
C ALA A 109 1.64 -3.41 -9.91
N GLN A 110 2.71 -4.16 -9.63
CA GLN A 110 3.89 -3.69 -8.90
C GLN A 110 4.57 -2.51 -9.61
N ARG A 111 4.76 -2.58 -10.93
CA ARG A 111 5.34 -1.48 -11.72
C ARG A 111 4.44 -0.25 -11.73
N ALA A 112 3.13 -0.44 -11.90
CA ALA A 112 2.17 0.66 -11.95
C ALA A 112 2.22 1.48 -10.65
N ILE A 113 2.08 0.82 -9.49
CA ILE A 113 2.03 1.52 -8.20
C ILE A 113 3.39 2.07 -7.74
N SER A 114 4.51 1.46 -8.12
CA SER A 114 5.83 1.96 -7.69
C SER A 114 6.36 3.11 -8.55
N ARG A 115 6.00 3.16 -9.84
CA ARG A 115 6.52 4.17 -10.77
C ARG A 115 5.73 5.48 -10.71
N ASP A 116 4.41 5.38 -10.83
CA ASP A 116 3.50 6.51 -10.85
C ASP A 116 2.12 6.05 -10.37
N TRP A 117 1.95 6.07 -9.06
CA TRP A 117 0.70 5.60 -8.45
C TRP A 117 -0.47 6.55 -8.73
N LEU A 118 -0.24 7.82 -9.09
CA LEU A 118 -1.32 8.74 -9.47
C LEU A 118 -1.88 8.36 -10.83
N ALA A 119 -1.01 8.16 -11.83
CA ALA A 119 -1.45 7.66 -13.13
C ALA A 119 -2.11 6.27 -13.01
N ALA A 120 -1.58 5.41 -12.14
CA ALA A 120 -2.19 4.12 -11.85
C ALA A 120 -3.56 4.25 -11.15
N TYR A 121 -3.72 5.23 -10.25
CA TYR A 121 -5.00 5.53 -9.60
C TYR A 121 -6.06 5.87 -10.64
N GLU A 122 -5.78 6.82 -11.52
CA GLU A 122 -6.71 7.21 -12.60
C GLU A 122 -7.04 6.04 -13.54
N THR A 123 -6.05 5.17 -13.80
CA THR A 123 -6.23 4.02 -14.70
C THR A 123 -7.06 2.91 -14.07
N TYR A 124 -6.80 2.56 -12.82
CA TYR A 124 -7.31 1.33 -12.20
C TYR A 124 -8.37 1.60 -11.14
N ALA A 125 -8.22 2.63 -10.31
CA ALA A 125 -9.13 2.97 -9.22
C ALA A 125 -10.34 3.79 -9.71
N THR A 126 -10.88 3.44 -10.88
CA THR A 126 -12.05 4.11 -11.44
C THR A 126 -13.28 3.93 -10.55
N PRO A 127 -14.27 4.84 -10.60
CA PRO A 127 -15.50 4.70 -9.82
C PRO A 127 -16.17 3.33 -10.00
N GLN A 128 -16.11 2.76 -11.20
CA GLN A 128 -16.65 1.43 -11.50
C GLN A 128 -15.90 0.33 -10.76
N ASN A 129 -14.56 0.34 -10.74
CA ASN A 129 -13.78 -0.68 -10.04
C ASN A 129 -13.89 -0.54 -8.52
N VAL A 130 -13.84 0.69 -7.99
CA VAL A 130 -13.99 0.96 -6.56
C VAL A 130 -15.35 0.47 -6.07
N THR A 131 -16.41 0.76 -6.82
CA THR A 131 -17.77 0.27 -6.50
C THR A 131 -17.86 -1.24 -6.64
N LYS A 132 -17.37 -1.81 -7.75
CA LYS A 132 -17.42 -3.26 -8.02
C LYS A 132 -16.78 -4.08 -6.89
N TYR A 133 -15.66 -3.61 -6.35
CA TYR A 133 -14.93 -4.32 -5.31
C TYR A 133 -15.33 -3.91 -3.89
N HIS A 134 -16.32 -3.01 -3.74
CA HIS A 134 -16.83 -2.53 -2.46
C HIS A 134 -15.74 -2.03 -1.52
N PHE A 135 -14.75 -1.32 -2.05
CA PHE A 135 -13.72 -0.72 -1.20
C PHE A 135 -14.38 0.29 -0.25
N GLN A 136 -14.20 0.05 1.05
CA GLN A 136 -14.58 1.00 2.09
C GLN A 136 -13.32 1.74 2.51
N PRO A 137 -13.20 3.05 2.27
CA PRO A 137 -12.09 3.82 2.82
C PRO A 137 -12.13 3.65 4.34
N ARG A 138 -10.95 3.73 4.96
CA ARG A 138 -10.92 3.71 6.42
C ARG A 138 -11.72 4.93 6.86
N ALA A 139 -12.86 4.72 7.53
CA ALA A 139 -13.47 5.83 8.24
C ALA A 139 -12.35 6.44 9.09
N LEU A 140 -12.27 7.78 9.13
CA LEU A 140 -11.41 8.48 10.09
C LEU A 140 -11.93 8.14 11.49
N THR A 141 -11.69 6.92 11.96
CA THR A 141 -11.91 6.54 13.34
C THR A 141 -10.89 7.36 14.10
N LYS A 142 -11.38 8.37 14.82
CA LYS A 142 -10.69 8.85 16.00
C LYS A 142 -10.31 7.60 16.79
N SER A 143 -9.02 7.34 16.87
CA SER A 143 -8.52 6.26 17.71
C SER A 143 -7.47 6.94 18.58
N ASP A 144 -7.88 7.02 19.84
CA ASP A 144 -7.21 7.55 21.03
C ASP A 144 -5.70 7.25 21.10
#